data_AF-A0A923QR19-F1
#
_entry.id   AF-A0A923QR19-F1
#
_cell.length_a   1.000
_cell.length_b   1.000
_cell.length_c   1.000
_cell.angle_alpha   90.00
_cell.angle_beta   90.00
_cell.angle_gamma   90.00
#
_symmetry.space_group_name_H-M   'P 1'
#
loop_
_entity.id
_entity.type
_entity.pdbx_description
1 polymer ?
#
loop_
_entity_poly.entity_id
_entity_poly.type
_entity_poly.pdbx_seq_one_letter_code
_entity_poly.pdbx_strand_id
1 'polypeptide(L)'
;MVKRVAAAASSLGSLPELSESVHLPFESKSIDFNEQVKVIILQQGATNIDSKVLRMSPVGVEVSTSSMPPQQSSYELRMNVGKQQIELSAKLVKYDFSDGKYNLAFRTFQKEQAISPYVEKREKKRWTCLEKYLPTGTAPNPVGYNDFIFFRVVEISHSGLKIITSLRNKTITVKQRMDCALNLPMVGSLTVKIEVRNIDRVSFGEEDVLSLGCVFIGADNFVFETLSEYLLNFGRDVSLPALKAEGFPVKKSAKWLDYSYVKTAEEFEEVLSLRLEAYSGAGKISKDKTRFDMTDQFDSMAKIIAVKQNSKVVGSARLMLHNLGDQTEFGRYTEFPAGFPKPWEYVECSRICTSPSVRGSDVMFEIVSHIVLLAVKADRRYVVGGAAGSLLDFYKKSGWTITDISYVSQALKQDESKIIVLDIHKVVLGYGLKIRDWKRMFSGIVDYLMDQEILQLSPMEVARINVLRTLSKLLT
;
A
#
# COMPACT_ATOMS: atom_id res chain seq x y z
N MET A 1 -43.19 -34.08 -44.42
CA MET A 1 -41.86 -34.09 -43.76
C MET A 1 -41.85 -33.52 -42.34
N VAL A 2 -42.88 -32.80 -41.87
CA VAL A 2 -42.92 -32.17 -40.53
C VAL A 2 -43.38 -33.11 -39.38
N LYS A 3 -43.90 -34.31 -39.67
CA LYS A 3 -44.42 -35.24 -38.64
C LYS A 3 -43.41 -36.27 -38.10
N ARG A 4 -42.16 -36.32 -38.59
CA ARG A 4 -41.16 -37.34 -38.16
C ARG A 4 -40.16 -36.88 -37.10
N VAL A 5 -40.16 -35.60 -36.70
CA VAL A 5 -39.25 -35.09 -35.65
C VAL A 5 -39.87 -35.17 -34.25
N ALA A 6 -41.20 -35.19 -34.13
CA ALA A 6 -41.88 -35.20 -32.83
C ALA A 6 -41.86 -36.56 -32.10
N ALA A 7 -41.62 -37.67 -32.81
CA ALA A 7 -41.72 -39.02 -32.22
C ALA A 7 -40.45 -39.48 -31.48
N ALA A 8 -39.31 -38.79 -31.63
CA ALA A 8 -38.06 -39.14 -30.96
C ALA A 8 -37.87 -38.45 -29.58
N ALA A 9 -38.80 -37.58 -29.17
CA ALA A 9 -38.71 -36.81 -27.92
C ALA A 9 -39.47 -37.42 -26.73
N SER A 10 -40.24 -38.49 -26.92
CA SER A 10 -41.19 -39.00 -25.90
C SER A 10 -40.68 -40.14 -25.01
N SER A 11 -39.43 -40.59 -25.16
CA SER A 11 -38.88 -41.73 -24.39
C SER A 11 -37.71 -41.36 -23.45
N LEU A 12 -37.50 -40.08 -23.16
CA LEU A 12 -36.55 -39.65 -22.14
C LEU A 12 -37.29 -39.58 -20.80
N GLY A 13 -37.07 -40.58 -19.95
CA GLY A 13 -37.47 -40.53 -18.55
C GLY A 13 -37.03 -39.21 -17.92
N SER A 14 -37.85 -38.68 -17.00
CA SER A 14 -37.64 -37.40 -16.32
C SER A 14 -36.18 -37.23 -15.91
N LEU A 15 -35.43 -36.49 -16.72
CA LEU A 15 -34.02 -36.23 -16.50
C LEU A 15 -33.89 -35.40 -15.21
N PRO A 16 -32.85 -35.64 -14.38
CA PRO A 16 -32.54 -34.76 -13.27
C PRO A 16 -32.45 -33.32 -13.76
N GLU A 17 -32.95 -32.39 -12.95
CA GLU A 17 -33.09 -30.97 -13.27
C GLU A 17 -31.86 -30.43 -14.00
N LEU A 18 -32.11 -29.79 -15.15
CA LEU A 18 -31.11 -29.30 -16.11
C LEU A 18 -29.99 -28.40 -15.52
N SER A 19 -30.09 -27.96 -14.26
CA SER A 19 -29.39 -26.78 -13.76
C SER A 19 -28.08 -27.01 -13.00
N GLU A 20 -27.85 -28.19 -12.38
CA GLU A 20 -26.77 -28.28 -11.40
C GLU A 20 -25.36 -28.36 -12.02
N SER A 21 -25.11 -29.21 -13.02
CA SER A 21 -23.72 -29.46 -13.49
C SER A 21 -23.05 -28.29 -14.23
N VAL A 22 -23.86 -27.40 -14.83
CA VAL A 22 -23.36 -26.26 -15.63
C VAL A 22 -22.89 -25.13 -14.75
N HIS A 23 -23.63 -24.87 -13.68
CA HIS A 23 -23.39 -23.74 -12.80
C HIS A 23 -22.50 -24.08 -11.60
N LEU A 24 -22.37 -25.37 -11.24
CA LEU A 24 -21.49 -25.82 -10.15
C LEU A 24 -20.04 -25.28 -10.29
N PRO A 25 -19.47 -24.76 -9.19
CA PRO A 25 -19.96 -24.85 -7.80
C PRO A 25 -20.91 -23.70 -7.38
N PHE A 26 -21.45 -22.94 -8.32
CA PHE A 26 -22.31 -21.78 -8.04
C PHE A 26 -23.78 -22.09 -8.28
N GLU A 27 -24.65 -21.49 -7.48
CA GLU A 27 -26.06 -21.43 -7.82
C GLU A 27 -26.29 -20.41 -8.94
N SER A 28 -27.17 -20.72 -9.88
CA SER A 28 -27.57 -19.77 -10.91
C SER A 28 -28.62 -18.77 -10.39
N LYS A 29 -28.76 -17.65 -11.12
CA LYS A 29 -29.81 -16.65 -10.97
C LYS A 29 -30.63 -16.62 -12.24
N SER A 30 -31.95 -16.70 -12.11
CA SER A 30 -32.88 -16.40 -13.22
C SER A 30 -32.76 -14.93 -13.62
N ILE A 31 -32.66 -14.69 -14.92
CA ILE A 31 -32.55 -13.36 -15.51
C ILE A 31 -33.92 -12.97 -16.06
N ASP A 32 -34.52 -11.94 -15.49
CA ASP A 32 -35.86 -11.48 -15.92
C ASP A 32 -35.82 -10.84 -17.31
N PHE A 33 -36.94 -10.87 -18.02
CA PHE A 33 -37.07 -10.34 -19.39
C PHE A 33 -36.66 -8.87 -19.54
N ASN A 34 -36.71 -8.08 -18.46
CA ASN A 34 -36.35 -6.67 -18.44
C ASN A 34 -34.87 -6.40 -18.12
N GLU A 35 -34.11 -7.42 -17.72
CA GLU A 35 -32.70 -7.26 -17.42
C GLU A 35 -31.91 -7.14 -18.74
N GLN A 36 -30.98 -6.18 -18.81
CA GLN A 36 -30.19 -5.86 -20.01
C GLN A 36 -29.08 -6.89 -20.25
N VAL A 37 -29.45 -8.17 -20.34
CA VAL A 37 -28.53 -9.25 -20.68
C VAL A 37 -28.91 -9.88 -22.00
N LYS A 38 -28.04 -9.74 -23.00
CA LYS A 38 -28.19 -10.38 -24.31
C LYS A 38 -26.97 -11.23 -24.60
N VAL A 39 -27.18 -12.41 -25.17
CA VAL A 39 -26.09 -13.30 -25.59
C VAL A 39 -26.21 -13.53 -27.08
N ILE A 40 -25.12 -13.26 -27.78
CA ILE A 40 -24.95 -13.59 -29.19
C ILE A 40 -23.97 -14.75 -29.25
N ILE A 41 -24.41 -15.87 -29.81
CA ILE A 41 -23.54 -17.02 -30.06
C ILE A 41 -22.83 -16.74 -31.39
N LEU A 42 -21.53 -16.51 -31.34
CA LEU A 42 -20.67 -16.28 -32.50
C LEU A 42 -20.24 -17.64 -33.08
N GLN A 43 -20.36 -17.79 -34.39
CA GLN A 43 -19.97 -18.99 -35.12
C GLN A 43 -18.89 -18.64 -36.15
N GLN A 44 -17.85 -19.46 -36.25
CA GLN A 44 -16.83 -19.27 -37.29
C GLN A 44 -17.46 -19.47 -38.68
N GLY A 45 -17.57 -18.38 -39.45
CA GLY A 45 -18.08 -18.40 -40.83
C GLY A 45 -19.59 -18.50 -41.00
N ALA A 46 -20.39 -18.34 -39.93
CA ALA A 46 -21.85 -18.44 -40.00
C ALA A 46 -22.56 -17.23 -39.34
N THR A 47 -23.89 -17.18 -39.49
CA THR A 47 -24.74 -16.11 -38.93
C THR A 47 -24.76 -16.16 -37.41
N ASN A 48 -24.62 -14.99 -36.79
CA ASN A 48 -24.76 -14.81 -35.34
C ASN A 48 -26.16 -15.24 -34.88
N ILE A 49 -26.23 -16.00 -33.78
CA ILE A 49 -27.50 -16.43 -33.19
C ILE A 49 -27.82 -15.56 -31.98
N ASP A 50 -28.81 -14.69 -32.12
CA ASP A 50 -29.38 -13.93 -31.00
C ASP A 50 -30.11 -14.87 -30.05
N SER A 51 -29.73 -14.81 -28.77
CA SER A 51 -30.29 -15.68 -27.73
C SER A 51 -30.74 -14.87 -26.53
N LYS A 52 -31.85 -15.28 -25.93
CA LYS A 52 -32.36 -14.71 -24.68
C LYS A 52 -31.73 -15.42 -23.49
N VAL A 53 -31.15 -14.70 -22.53
CA VAL A 53 -30.65 -15.32 -21.30
C VAL A 53 -31.79 -15.77 -20.40
N LEU A 54 -31.71 -17.00 -19.91
CA LEU A 54 -32.64 -17.60 -18.95
C LEU A 54 -32.05 -17.56 -17.55
N ARG A 55 -30.83 -18.07 -17.39
CA ARG A 55 -30.11 -18.14 -16.11
C ARG A 55 -28.63 -17.84 -16.29
N MET A 56 -27.99 -17.33 -15.25
CA MET A 56 -26.57 -17.05 -15.24
C MET A 56 -25.93 -17.37 -13.89
N SER A 57 -24.68 -17.83 -13.93
CA SER A 57 -23.77 -17.85 -12.79
C SER A 57 -22.39 -17.36 -13.24
N PRO A 58 -21.41 -17.21 -12.33
CA PRO A 58 -20.09 -16.75 -12.70
C PRO A 58 -19.33 -17.65 -13.70
N VAL A 59 -19.75 -18.91 -13.87
CA VAL A 59 -19.08 -19.92 -14.72
C VAL A 59 -19.97 -20.49 -15.82
N GLY A 60 -21.22 -20.05 -15.93
CA GLY A 60 -22.15 -20.63 -16.89
C GLY A 60 -23.33 -19.74 -17.23
N VAL A 61 -23.87 -19.94 -18.42
CA VAL A 61 -25.02 -19.21 -18.94
C VAL A 61 -25.99 -20.16 -19.64
N GLU A 62 -27.27 -20.04 -19.31
CA GLU A 62 -28.36 -20.72 -19.99
C GLU A 62 -29.11 -19.72 -20.87
N VAL A 63 -29.34 -20.08 -22.13
CA VAL A 63 -29.98 -19.21 -23.12
C VAL A 63 -31.08 -19.94 -23.88
N SER A 64 -32.06 -19.20 -24.38
CA SER A 64 -33.13 -19.69 -25.25
C SER A 64 -33.00 -19.06 -26.64
N THR A 65 -33.07 -19.90 -27.68
CA THR A 65 -32.92 -19.48 -29.08
C THR A 65 -33.87 -20.24 -30.02
N SER A 66 -34.13 -19.70 -31.21
CA SER A 66 -34.97 -20.31 -32.24
C SER A 66 -34.27 -21.39 -33.06
N SER A 67 -32.93 -21.44 -33.06
CA SER A 67 -32.16 -22.40 -33.85
C SER A 67 -31.01 -23.00 -33.05
N MET A 68 -30.77 -24.30 -33.27
CA MET A 68 -29.64 -25.00 -32.67
C MET A 68 -28.33 -24.57 -33.36
N PRO A 69 -27.31 -24.11 -32.63
CA PRO A 69 -26.00 -23.87 -33.23
C PRO A 69 -25.38 -25.20 -33.69
N PRO A 70 -24.57 -25.21 -34.78
CA PRO A 70 -23.81 -26.38 -35.18
C PRO A 70 -22.96 -26.90 -34.02
N GLN A 71 -22.82 -28.22 -33.92
CA GLN A 71 -22.05 -28.84 -32.84
C GLN A 71 -20.56 -28.55 -33.02
N GLN A 72 -19.96 -27.88 -32.03
CA GLN A 72 -18.55 -27.48 -32.02
C GLN A 72 -17.91 -27.82 -30.66
N SER A 73 -16.58 -27.94 -30.62
CA SER A 73 -15.84 -28.20 -29.38
C SER A 73 -15.88 -27.01 -28.41
N SER A 74 -15.97 -25.79 -28.96
CA SER A 74 -16.07 -24.54 -28.23
C SER A 74 -16.84 -23.50 -29.03
N TYR A 75 -17.51 -22.60 -28.31
CA TYR A 75 -18.27 -21.47 -28.82
C TYR A 75 -17.66 -20.16 -28.32
N GLU A 76 -17.83 -19.09 -29.09
CA GLU A 76 -17.57 -17.73 -28.63
C GLU A 76 -18.90 -17.07 -28.32
N LEU A 77 -19.07 -16.60 -27.08
CA LEU A 77 -20.27 -15.92 -26.62
C LEU A 77 -19.96 -14.44 -26.48
N ARG A 78 -20.72 -13.60 -27.17
CA ARG A 78 -20.70 -12.15 -26.95
C ARG A 78 -21.89 -11.78 -26.07
N MET A 79 -21.61 -11.44 -24.84
CA MET A 79 -22.59 -11.09 -23.81
C MET A 79 -22.63 -9.58 -23.62
N ASN A 80 -23.80 -8.98 -23.71
CA ASN A 80 -24.02 -7.62 -23.21
C ASN A 80 -24.51 -7.74 -21.77
N VAL A 81 -23.77 -7.19 -20.80
CA VAL A 81 -24.16 -7.14 -19.39
C VAL A 81 -24.23 -5.68 -18.98
N GLY A 82 -25.44 -5.15 -18.88
CA GLY A 82 -25.66 -3.70 -18.75
C GLY A 82 -25.10 -2.97 -19.97
N LYS A 83 -24.15 -2.05 -19.76
CA LYS A 83 -23.48 -1.29 -20.83
C LYS A 83 -22.20 -1.93 -21.38
N GLN A 84 -21.82 -3.10 -20.87
CA GLN A 84 -20.57 -3.75 -21.23
C GLN A 84 -20.80 -4.89 -22.21
N GLN A 85 -19.94 -4.97 -23.23
CA GLN A 85 -19.87 -6.11 -24.12
C GLN A 85 -18.67 -6.97 -23.74
N ILE A 86 -18.93 -8.24 -23.43
CA ILE A 86 -17.98 -9.21 -22.91
C ILE A 86 -17.93 -10.39 -23.88
N GLU A 87 -16.74 -10.80 -24.30
CA GLU A 87 -16.56 -11.97 -25.17
C GLU A 87 -15.94 -13.13 -24.39
N LEU A 88 -16.65 -14.25 -24.29
CA LEU A 88 -16.26 -15.43 -23.52
C LEU A 88 -16.09 -16.63 -24.45
N SER A 89 -15.17 -17.53 -24.09
CA SER A 89 -15.17 -18.87 -24.66
C SER A 89 -16.07 -19.77 -23.81
N ALA A 90 -16.81 -20.65 -24.46
CA ALA A 90 -17.75 -21.52 -23.78
C ALA A 90 -17.84 -22.89 -24.44
N LYS A 91 -18.35 -23.87 -23.70
CA LYS A 91 -18.65 -25.21 -24.20
C LYS A 91 -20.12 -25.47 -23.93
N LEU A 92 -20.85 -25.88 -24.97
CA LEU A 92 -22.21 -26.35 -24.82
C LEU A 92 -22.16 -27.66 -24.03
N VAL A 93 -22.75 -27.66 -22.83
CA VAL A 93 -22.75 -28.82 -21.93
C VAL A 93 -24.04 -29.60 -22.07
N LYS A 94 -25.17 -28.90 -22.22
CA LYS A 94 -26.50 -29.50 -22.33
C LYS A 94 -27.40 -28.64 -23.21
N TYR A 95 -28.38 -29.27 -23.85
CA TYR A 95 -29.45 -28.58 -24.55
C TYR A 95 -30.76 -29.36 -24.41
N ASP A 96 -31.87 -28.65 -24.55
CA ASP A 96 -33.23 -29.20 -24.59
C ASP A 96 -34.08 -28.39 -25.59
N PHE A 97 -35.18 -28.97 -26.07
CA PHE A 97 -36.13 -28.29 -26.96
C PHE A 97 -37.52 -28.26 -26.32
N SER A 98 -37.95 -27.08 -25.90
CA SER A 98 -39.26 -26.86 -25.27
C SER A 98 -39.92 -25.61 -25.85
N ASP A 99 -41.25 -25.61 -25.97
CA ASP A 99 -42.04 -24.45 -26.44
C ASP A 99 -41.56 -23.86 -27.78
N GLY A 100 -41.09 -24.73 -28.68
CA GLY A 100 -40.61 -24.32 -30.00
C GLY A 100 -39.25 -23.62 -29.99
N LYS A 101 -38.50 -23.66 -28.88
CA LYS A 101 -37.18 -23.05 -28.72
C LYS A 101 -36.16 -24.04 -28.17
N TYR A 102 -34.89 -23.80 -28.51
CA TYR A 102 -33.76 -24.51 -27.93
C TYR A 102 -33.29 -23.79 -26.67
N ASN A 103 -33.26 -24.50 -25.55
CA ASN A 103 -32.65 -24.05 -24.31
C ASN A 103 -31.25 -24.64 -24.24
N LEU A 104 -30.23 -23.79 -24.28
CA LEU A 104 -28.82 -24.16 -24.39
C LEU A 104 -28.10 -23.77 -23.10
N ALA A 105 -27.34 -24.69 -22.52
CA ALA A 105 -26.57 -24.46 -21.31
C ALA A 105 -25.07 -24.51 -21.61
N PHE A 106 -24.42 -23.36 -21.47
CA PHE A 106 -23.02 -23.16 -21.76
C PHE A 106 -22.20 -23.00 -20.48
N ARG A 107 -21.11 -23.75 -20.37
CA ARG A 107 -20.07 -23.51 -19.35
C ARG A 107 -19.00 -22.61 -19.94
N THR A 108 -18.76 -21.47 -19.32
CA THR A 108 -17.79 -20.47 -19.78
C THR A 108 -16.41 -20.75 -19.19
N PHE A 109 -15.36 -20.51 -19.96
CA PHE A 109 -13.98 -20.62 -19.51
C PHE A 109 -13.11 -19.58 -20.21
N GLN A 110 -11.98 -19.27 -19.60
CA GLN A 110 -10.96 -18.49 -20.27
C GLN A 110 -10.28 -19.40 -21.29
N LYS A 111 -10.21 -18.98 -22.57
CA LYS A 111 -9.50 -19.72 -23.61
C LYS A 111 -8.10 -20.04 -23.09
N GLU A 112 -7.81 -21.33 -22.90
CA GLU A 112 -6.49 -21.78 -22.45
C GLU A 112 -5.46 -21.23 -23.43
N GLN A 113 -4.67 -20.25 -23.01
CA GLN A 113 -3.40 -19.98 -23.67
C GLN A 113 -2.55 -21.22 -23.41
N ALA A 114 -2.17 -21.95 -24.47
CA ALA A 114 -1.39 -23.20 -24.41
C ALA A 114 -0.40 -23.17 -23.23
N ILE A 115 -0.73 -23.92 -22.17
CA ILE A 115 -0.05 -23.81 -20.89
C ILE A 115 1.16 -24.75 -20.92
N SER A 116 2.37 -24.19 -20.88
CA SER A 116 3.55 -24.95 -20.46
C SER A 116 3.35 -25.39 -19.00
N PRO A 117 3.33 -26.70 -18.70
CA PRO A 117 3.20 -27.17 -17.34
C PRO A 117 4.52 -26.90 -16.60
N TYR A 118 4.44 -26.36 -15.38
CA TYR A 118 5.51 -26.21 -14.37
C TYR A 118 6.22 -24.86 -14.15
N VAL A 119 5.88 -23.77 -14.84
CA VAL A 119 6.49 -22.46 -14.52
C VAL A 119 5.51 -21.57 -13.75
N GLU A 120 5.95 -21.01 -12.62
CA GLU A 120 5.24 -19.98 -11.87
C GLU A 120 4.93 -18.80 -12.81
N LYS A 121 3.67 -18.71 -13.28
CA LYS A 121 3.22 -17.70 -14.26
C LYS A 121 3.13 -16.28 -13.72
N ARG A 122 3.45 -16.06 -12.44
CA ARG A 122 3.18 -14.79 -11.78
C ARG A 122 4.36 -13.85 -12.01
N GLU A 123 4.15 -12.81 -12.82
CA GLU A 123 5.16 -11.79 -13.08
C GLU A 123 5.42 -10.85 -11.88
N LYS A 124 4.45 -10.75 -10.96
CA LYS A 124 4.46 -9.76 -9.87
C LYS A 124 4.16 -10.37 -8.52
N LYS A 125 4.90 -9.94 -7.50
CA LYS A 125 4.65 -10.31 -6.11
C LYS A 125 3.29 -9.80 -5.64
N ARG A 126 2.63 -10.60 -4.81
CA ARG A 126 1.38 -10.26 -4.12
C ARG A 126 1.64 -10.20 -2.63
N TRP A 127 1.02 -9.24 -1.98
CA TRP A 127 1.03 -9.16 -0.52
C TRP A 127 -0.35 -9.43 0.01
N THR A 128 -0.41 -10.32 0.99
CA THR A 128 -1.62 -10.65 1.74
C THR A 128 -1.90 -9.54 2.75
N CYS A 129 -3.14 -9.08 2.77
CA CYS A 129 -3.60 -8.07 3.72
C CYS A 129 -3.86 -8.73 5.09
N LEU A 130 -3.63 -8.01 6.19
CA LEU A 130 -3.98 -8.46 7.53
C LEU A 130 -5.51 -8.50 7.67
N GLU A 131 -6.04 -9.64 8.13
CA GLU A 131 -7.49 -9.90 8.20
C GLU A 131 -8.27 -8.87 9.00
N LYS A 132 -7.69 -8.37 10.10
CA LYS A 132 -8.30 -7.32 10.93
C LYS A 132 -8.39 -5.94 10.26
N TYR A 133 -7.66 -5.73 9.16
CA TYR A 133 -7.54 -4.45 8.48
C TYR A 133 -7.69 -4.59 6.96
N LEU A 134 -8.53 -5.52 6.49
CA LEU A 134 -8.77 -5.68 5.05
C LEU A 134 -9.38 -4.39 4.47
N PRO A 135 -8.91 -3.92 3.30
CA PRO A 135 -9.61 -2.89 2.57
C PRO A 135 -11.01 -3.37 2.19
N THR A 136 -11.97 -2.47 2.23
CA THR A 136 -13.34 -2.74 1.81
C THR A 136 -13.66 -1.91 0.59
N GLY A 137 -14.53 -2.38 -0.29
CA GLY A 137 -14.95 -1.59 -1.43
C GLY A 137 -16.35 -1.90 -1.91
N THR A 138 -16.81 -1.02 -2.80
CA THR A 138 -18.12 -1.11 -3.45
C THR A 138 -17.98 -0.90 -4.95
N ALA A 139 -18.75 -1.65 -5.73
CA ALA A 139 -18.91 -1.45 -7.16
C ALA A 139 -20.39 -1.50 -7.55
N PRO A 140 -20.87 -0.71 -8.53
CA PRO A 140 -22.21 -0.88 -9.07
C PRO A 140 -22.39 -2.27 -9.68
N ASN A 141 -23.52 -2.93 -9.41
CA ASN A 141 -23.90 -4.14 -10.12
C ASN A 141 -24.32 -3.75 -11.55
N PRO A 142 -23.74 -4.32 -12.62
CA PRO A 142 -24.10 -3.93 -13.99
C PRO A 142 -25.52 -4.32 -14.41
N VAL A 143 -26.17 -5.23 -13.69
CA VAL A 143 -27.52 -5.74 -14.04
C VAL A 143 -28.62 -5.07 -13.21
N GLY A 144 -28.34 -4.73 -11.94
CA GLY A 144 -29.34 -4.19 -11.01
C GLY A 144 -29.34 -2.67 -10.93
N TYR A 145 -30.53 -2.05 -10.98
CA TYR A 145 -30.68 -0.63 -10.67
C TYR A 145 -30.51 -0.40 -9.16
N ASN A 146 -29.64 0.54 -8.79
CA ASN A 146 -29.33 0.86 -7.39
C ASN A 146 -28.86 -0.36 -6.57
N ASP A 147 -28.20 -1.32 -7.23
CA ASP A 147 -27.61 -2.49 -6.59
C ASP A 147 -26.08 -2.38 -6.58
N PHE A 148 -25.46 -2.83 -5.49
CA PHE A 148 -24.04 -2.66 -5.23
C PHE A 148 -23.40 -3.96 -4.74
N ILE A 149 -22.24 -4.25 -5.31
CA ILE A 149 -21.35 -5.33 -4.91
C ILE A 149 -20.45 -4.78 -3.81
N PHE A 150 -20.62 -5.29 -2.59
CA PHE A 150 -19.70 -5.04 -1.47
C PHE A 150 -18.63 -6.12 -1.44
N PHE A 151 -17.37 -5.72 -1.32
CA PHE A 151 -16.25 -6.66 -1.34
C PHE A 151 -15.15 -6.27 -0.34
N ARG A 152 -14.27 -7.22 -0.04
CA ARG A 152 -13.04 -7.02 0.72
C ARG A 152 -11.84 -7.38 -0.14
N VAL A 153 -10.73 -6.67 0.00
CA VAL A 153 -9.48 -6.97 -0.70
C VAL A 153 -8.61 -7.83 0.19
N VAL A 154 -8.20 -9.01 -0.29
CA VAL A 154 -7.37 -9.96 0.47
C VAL A 154 -5.91 -9.99 0.03
N GLU A 155 -5.64 -9.72 -1.25
CA GLU A 155 -4.28 -9.60 -1.78
C GLU A 155 -4.19 -8.36 -2.68
N ILE A 156 -3.03 -7.69 -2.65
CA ILE A 156 -2.70 -6.56 -3.52
C ILE A 156 -1.39 -6.88 -4.25
N SER A 157 -1.32 -6.56 -5.55
CA SER A 157 -0.09 -6.49 -6.33
C SER A 157 -0.02 -5.18 -7.11
N HIS A 158 1.11 -4.93 -7.78
CA HIS A 158 1.22 -3.82 -8.71
C HIS A 158 0.27 -3.96 -9.91
N SER A 159 -0.13 -5.18 -10.26
CA SER A 159 -0.98 -5.44 -11.44
C SER A 159 -2.47 -5.50 -11.11
N GLY A 160 -2.85 -5.64 -9.85
CA GLY A 160 -4.26 -5.83 -9.50
C GLY A 160 -4.52 -6.21 -8.06
N LEU A 161 -5.70 -6.79 -7.86
CA LEU A 161 -6.26 -7.13 -6.55
C LEU A 161 -6.80 -8.55 -6.58
N LYS A 162 -6.80 -9.21 -5.42
CA LYS A 162 -7.71 -10.33 -5.17
C LYS A 162 -8.76 -9.84 -4.20
N ILE A 163 -10.02 -9.92 -4.60
CA ILE A 163 -11.15 -9.48 -3.78
C ILE A 163 -12.06 -10.66 -3.46
N ILE A 164 -12.75 -10.59 -2.34
CA ILE A 164 -13.79 -11.54 -1.94
C ILE A 164 -15.12 -10.82 -1.77
N THR A 165 -16.21 -11.47 -2.20
CA THR A 165 -17.57 -10.94 -2.09
C THR A 165 -18.58 -12.05 -1.88
N SER A 166 -19.83 -11.70 -1.54
CA SER A 166 -20.90 -12.67 -1.32
C SER A 166 -21.21 -13.47 -2.60
N LEU A 167 -21.53 -14.75 -2.44
CA LEU A 167 -22.03 -15.63 -3.52
C LEU A 167 -23.35 -15.14 -4.15
N ARG A 168 -24.05 -14.19 -3.51
CA ARG A 168 -25.26 -13.55 -4.08
C ARG A 168 -25.00 -12.78 -5.36
N ASN A 169 -23.75 -12.36 -5.60
CA ASN A 169 -23.35 -11.59 -6.78
C ASN A 169 -23.18 -12.49 -8.02
N LYS A 170 -24.24 -13.22 -8.36
CA LYS A 170 -24.27 -14.29 -9.39
C LYS A 170 -24.05 -13.79 -10.82
N THR A 171 -24.15 -12.48 -11.05
CA THR A 171 -24.02 -11.82 -12.35
C THR A 171 -22.57 -11.41 -12.68
N ILE A 172 -21.62 -11.60 -11.76
CA ILE A 172 -20.22 -11.28 -12.00
C ILE A 172 -19.60 -12.34 -12.92
N THR A 173 -18.97 -11.91 -14.01
CA THR A 173 -18.28 -12.80 -14.95
C THR A 173 -16.87 -12.32 -15.29
N VAL A 174 -16.09 -13.20 -15.92
CA VAL A 174 -14.71 -12.89 -16.35
C VAL A 174 -14.73 -11.81 -17.43
N LYS A 175 -13.70 -10.99 -17.50
CA LYS A 175 -13.56 -9.79 -18.35
C LYS A 175 -14.54 -8.65 -18.04
N GLN A 176 -15.42 -8.81 -17.05
CA GLN A 176 -16.25 -7.72 -16.59
C GLN A 176 -15.40 -6.61 -15.99
N ARG A 177 -15.71 -5.37 -16.35
CA ARG A 177 -15.05 -4.17 -15.83
C ARG A 177 -15.88 -3.56 -14.72
N MET A 178 -15.23 -3.06 -13.68
CA MET A 178 -15.92 -2.46 -12.54
C MET A 178 -15.21 -1.16 -12.16
N ASP A 179 -16.02 -0.11 -12.00
CA ASP A 179 -15.59 1.12 -11.33
C ASP A 179 -15.84 0.91 -9.82
N CYS A 180 -14.76 0.87 -9.05
CA CYS A 180 -14.77 0.53 -7.64
C CYS A 180 -14.39 1.73 -6.79
N ALA A 181 -15.17 1.99 -5.74
CA ALA A 181 -14.73 2.80 -4.62
C ALA A 181 -14.10 1.88 -3.58
N LEU A 182 -12.81 2.09 -3.27
CA LEU A 182 -12.05 1.33 -2.30
C LEU A 182 -11.74 2.19 -1.08
N ASN A 183 -11.97 1.65 0.10
CA ASN A 183 -11.63 2.25 1.38
C ASN A 183 -10.48 1.46 2.03
N LEU A 184 -9.39 2.16 2.29
CA LEU A 184 -8.17 1.65 2.91
C LEU A 184 -8.11 2.16 4.36
N PRO A 185 -8.19 1.26 5.36
CA PRO A 185 -8.10 1.64 6.77
C PRO A 185 -6.93 2.57 7.07
N MET A 186 -7.18 3.65 7.83
CA MET A 186 -6.21 4.67 8.26
C MET A 186 -5.52 5.47 7.13
N VAL A 187 -5.70 5.09 5.87
CA VAL A 187 -5.05 5.72 4.72
C VAL A 187 -6.02 6.65 3.99
N GLY A 188 -7.22 6.17 3.67
CA GLY A 188 -8.23 6.96 2.96
C GLY A 188 -9.02 6.14 1.95
N SER A 189 -9.65 6.80 0.99
CA SER A 189 -10.44 6.14 -0.07
C SER A 189 -9.90 6.49 -1.46
N LEU A 190 -10.05 5.56 -2.40
CA LEU A 190 -9.62 5.70 -3.79
C LEU A 190 -10.64 5.11 -4.74
N THR A 191 -10.71 5.64 -5.96
CA THR A 191 -11.51 5.07 -7.04
C THR A 191 -10.60 4.33 -8.00
N VAL A 192 -10.88 3.07 -8.26
CA VAL A 192 -10.11 2.24 -9.20
C VAL A 192 -11.00 1.55 -10.20
N LYS A 193 -10.51 1.41 -11.43
CA LYS A 193 -11.15 0.57 -12.44
C LYS A 193 -10.45 -0.77 -12.46
N ILE A 194 -11.21 -1.84 -12.39
CA ILE A 194 -10.67 -3.21 -12.41
C ILE A 194 -11.36 -4.07 -13.45
N GLU A 195 -10.65 -5.05 -14.00
CA GLU A 195 -11.20 -6.11 -14.83
C GLU A 195 -11.09 -7.46 -14.11
N VAL A 196 -12.18 -8.22 -14.05
CA VAL A 196 -12.19 -9.58 -13.49
C VAL A 196 -11.44 -10.52 -14.43
N ARG A 197 -10.44 -11.23 -13.93
CA ARG A 197 -9.64 -12.22 -14.69
C ARG A 197 -9.89 -13.64 -14.27
N ASN A 198 -10.18 -13.87 -12.99
CA ASN A 198 -10.53 -15.19 -12.49
C ASN A 198 -11.64 -15.09 -11.45
N ILE A 199 -12.44 -16.15 -11.33
CA ILE A 199 -13.52 -16.30 -10.36
C ILE A 199 -13.45 -17.71 -9.77
N ASP A 200 -13.36 -17.77 -8.45
CA ASP A 200 -13.32 -19.02 -7.68
C ASP A 200 -14.35 -18.97 -6.55
N ARG A 201 -14.81 -20.13 -6.09
CA ARG A 201 -15.51 -20.28 -4.81
C ARG A 201 -14.47 -20.70 -3.77
N VAL A 202 -14.35 -19.93 -2.70
CA VAL A 202 -13.41 -20.22 -1.61
C VAL A 202 -14.10 -20.05 -0.27
N SER A 203 -13.66 -20.77 0.75
CA SER A 203 -14.09 -20.53 2.13
C SER A 203 -13.22 -19.43 2.74
N PHE A 204 -13.84 -18.45 3.38
CA PHE A 204 -13.16 -17.35 4.07
C PHE A 204 -13.76 -17.22 5.48
N GLY A 205 -12.99 -17.67 6.49
CA GLY A 205 -13.56 -17.91 7.82
C GLY A 205 -14.54 -19.09 7.78
N GLU A 206 -15.75 -18.89 8.26
CA GLU A 206 -16.82 -19.90 8.29
C GLU A 206 -17.78 -19.81 7.10
N GLU A 207 -17.58 -18.84 6.20
CA GLU A 207 -18.49 -18.58 5.08
C GLU A 207 -17.86 -18.92 3.73
N ASP A 208 -18.66 -19.42 2.80
CA ASP A 208 -18.26 -19.54 1.40
C ASP A 208 -18.49 -18.23 0.65
N VAL A 209 -17.46 -17.78 -0.05
CA VAL A 209 -17.43 -16.50 -0.76
C VAL A 209 -16.97 -16.66 -2.20
N LEU A 210 -17.32 -15.67 -3.01
CA LEU A 210 -16.81 -15.50 -4.36
C LEU A 210 -15.45 -14.79 -4.30
N SER A 211 -14.38 -15.46 -4.70
CA SER A 211 -13.04 -14.89 -4.84
C SER A 211 -12.81 -14.46 -6.28
N LEU A 212 -12.47 -13.19 -6.48
CA LEU A 212 -12.23 -12.60 -7.79
C LEU A 212 -10.76 -12.17 -7.88
N GLY A 213 -10.05 -12.70 -8.87
CA GLY A 213 -8.75 -12.18 -9.28
C GLY A 213 -8.97 -11.05 -10.28
N CYS A 214 -8.50 -9.84 -9.98
CA CYS A 214 -8.76 -8.64 -10.75
C CYS A 214 -7.45 -7.96 -11.18
N VAL A 215 -7.47 -7.28 -12.32
CA VAL A 215 -6.35 -6.41 -12.78
C VAL A 215 -6.78 -4.95 -12.83
N PHE A 216 -5.86 -4.03 -12.57
CA PHE A 216 -6.13 -2.61 -12.72
C PHE A 216 -6.28 -2.19 -14.19
N ILE A 217 -7.17 -1.24 -14.45
CA ILE A 217 -7.34 -0.59 -15.75
C ILE A 217 -6.98 0.89 -15.59
N GLY A 218 -5.79 1.28 -16.06
CA GLY A 218 -5.37 2.68 -16.01
C GLY A 218 -5.17 3.23 -14.60
N ALA A 219 -4.69 2.41 -13.66
CA ALA A 219 -4.27 2.91 -12.34
C ALA A 219 -3.08 3.86 -12.49
N ASP A 220 -3.15 5.00 -11.81
CA ASP A 220 -2.12 6.02 -11.82
C ASP A 220 -1.18 5.89 -10.61
N ASN A 221 -0.17 6.76 -10.56
CA ASN A 221 0.77 6.80 -9.44
C ASN A 221 0.09 7.11 -8.10
N PHE A 222 -1.01 7.86 -8.09
CA PHE A 222 -1.72 8.17 -6.84
C PHE A 222 -2.34 6.90 -6.24
N VAL A 223 -2.95 6.05 -7.06
CA VAL A 223 -3.45 4.73 -6.63
C VAL A 223 -2.30 3.91 -6.02
N PHE A 224 -1.17 3.80 -6.71
CA PHE A 224 -0.06 2.99 -6.22
C PHE A 224 0.65 3.59 -4.99
N GLU A 225 0.77 4.92 -4.88
CA GLU A 225 1.27 5.58 -3.67
C GLU A 225 0.38 5.24 -2.47
N THR A 226 -0.94 5.31 -2.66
CA THR A 226 -1.93 5.03 -1.61
C THR A 226 -1.95 3.53 -1.22
N LEU A 227 -1.85 2.63 -2.20
CA LEU A 227 -1.74 1.18 -1.93
C LEU A 227 -0.41 0.82 -1.25
N SER A 228 0.69 1.46 -1.62
CA SER A 228 2.00 1.28 -0.95
C SER A 228 1.90 1.65 0.51
N GLU A 229 1.25 2.78 0.77
CA GLU A 229 1.01 3.31 2.09
C GLU A 229 0.25 2.30 2.95
N TYR A 230 -0.85 1.77 2.43
CA TYR A 230 -1.62 0.73 3.09
C TYR A 230 -0.79 -0.54 3.33
N LEU A 231 -0.08 -1.03 2.31
CA LEU A 231 0.70 -2.26 2.38
C LEU A 231 1.81 -2.19 3.44
N LEU A 232 2.46 -1.05 3.61
CA LEU A 232 3.48 -0.89 4.65
C LEU A 232 2.95 -1.04 6.07
N ASN A 233 1.66 -0.75 6.28
CA ASN A 233 1.00 -0.84 7.59
C ASN A 233 0.35 -2.21 7.82
N PHE A 234 -0.32 -2.72 6.79
CA PHE A 234 -1.29 -3.79 6.94
C PHE A 234 -1.07 -4.96 5.96
N GLY A 235 0.03 -4.96 5.20
CA GLY A 235 0.44 -6.11 4.40
C GLY A 235 1.43 -7.00 5.17
N ARG A 236 1.29 -8.32 5.00
CA ARG A 236 2.23 -9.30 5.54
C ARG A 236 3.53 -9.29 4.73
N ASP A 237 4.66 -9.33 5.44
CA ASP A 237 6.02 -9.41 4.86
C ASP A 237 6.32 -8.32 3.81
N VAL A 238 5.78 -7.12 4.04
CA VAL A 238 6.01 -5.94 3.20
C VAL A 238 7.24 -5.18 3.70
N SER A 239 8.11 -4.80 2.76
CA SER A 239 9.22 -3.87 3.01
C SER A 239 9.31 -2.84 1.90
N LEU A 240 9.90 -1.68 2.21
CA LEU A 240 10.10 -0.62 1.22
C LEU A 240 10.92 -1.08 0.00
N PRO A 241 12.03 -1.83 0.16
CA PRO A 241 12.77 -2.34 -1.00
C PRO A 241 11.94 -3.29 -1.85
N ALA A 242 11.13 -4.16 -1.22
CA ALA A 242 10.27 -5.10 -1.94
C ALA A 242 9.18 -4.37 -2.76
N LEU A 243 8.54 -3.34 -2.18
CA LEU A 243 7.58 -2.52 -2.91
C LEU A 243 8.23 -1.81 -4.12
N LYS A 244 9.39 -1.18 -3.91
CA LYS A 244 10.13 -0.50 -4.98
C LYS A 244 10.53 -1.46 -6.11
N ALA A 245 10.98 -2.66 -5.78
CA ALA A 245 11.35 -3.69 -6.76
C ALA A 245 10.17 -4.10 -7.66
N GLU A 246 8.94 -4.03 -7.13
CA GLU A 246 7.72 -4.35 -7.86
C GLU A 246 7.13 -3.16 -8.63
N GLY A 247 7.73 -1.96 -8.51
CA GLY A 247 7.33 -0.75 -9.23
C GLY A 247 6.47 0.23 -8.42
N PHE A 248 6.21 -0.05 -7.14
CA PHE A 248 5.42 0.85 -6.32
C PHE A 248 6.16 2.17 -6.02
N PRO A 249 5.54 3.33 -6.30
CA PRO A 249 6.08 4.62 -5.90
C PRO A 249 5.88 4.81 -4.40
N VAL A 250 6.95 4.69 -3.62
CA VAL A 250 6.90 4.95 -2.18
C VAL A 250 7.63 6.24 -1.83
N LYS A 251 6.85 7.25 -1.41
CA LYS A 251 7.38 8.57 -1.03
C LYS A 251 7.28 8.89 0.47
N LYS A 252 6.28 8.33 1.15
CA LYS A 252 5.99 8.61 2.57
C LYS A 252 5.86 7.29 3.34
N SER A 253 6.80 7.03 4.24
CA SER A 253 6.77 5.88 5.14
C SER A 253 6.82 6.29 6.60
N ALA A 254 7.31 7.48 6.90
CA ALA A 254 7.63 7.89 8.26
C ALA A 254 6.40 8.02 9.14
N LYS A 255 5.25 8.46 8.62
CA LYS A 255 3.98 8.53 9.38
C LYS A 255 3.45 7.18 9.89
N TRP A 256 4.05 6.08 9.46
CA TRP A 256 3.63 4.72 9.78
C TRP A 256 4.63 3.94 10.63
N LEU A 257 5.70 4.61 11.02
CA LEU A 257 6.65 4.03 11.94
C LEU A 257 6.25 4.40 13.36
N ASP A 258 6.49 3.48 14.28
CA ASP A 258 6.37 3.76 15.70
C ASP A 258 7.62 4.49 16.17
N TYR A 259 7.45 5.64 16.80
CA TYR A 259 8.53 6.41 17.40
C TYR A 259 8.36 6.36 18.91
N SER A 260 9.33 5.74 19.56
CA SER A 260 9.34 5.59 21.01
C SER A 260 10.75 5.82 21.54
N TYR A 261 10.85 5.99 22.86
CA TYR A 261 12.14 5.90 23.53
C TYR A 261 12.43 4.44 23.87
N VAL A 262 13.69 4.05 23.79
CA VAL A 262 14.16 2.76 24.30
C VAL A 262 13.83 2.65 25.78
N LYS A 263 13.16 1.57 26.18
CA LYS A 263 12.74 1.28 27.56
C LYS A 263 13.26 -0.05 28.08
N THR A 264 13.65 -0.96 27.19
CA THR A 264 14.04 -2.33 27.51
C THR A 264 15.45 -2.64 27.02
N ALA A 265 16.10 -3.65 27.61
CA ALA A 265 17.43 -4.09 27.19
C ALA A 265 17.39 -4.66 25.77
N GLU A 266 16.31 -5.36 25.41
CA GLU A 266 16.09 -5.94 24.10
C GLU A 266 16.01 -4.85 23.00
N GLU A 267 15.25 -3.79 23.23
CA GLU A 267 15.20 -2.64 22.32
C GLU A 267 16.55 -1.95 22.18
N PHE A 268 17.32 -1.86 23.28
CA PHE A 268 18.66 -1.29 23.26
C PHE A 268 19.61 -2.14 22.40
N GLU A 269 19.57 -3.47 22.55
CA GLU A 269 20.34 -4.38 21.70
C GLU A 269 19.97 -4.28 20.21
N GLU A 270 18.69 -4.06 19.89
CA GLU A 270 18.25 -3.78 18.52
C GLU A 270 18.84 -2.47 17.99
N VAL A 271 18.88 -1.40 18.81
CA VAL A 271 19.54 -0.14 18.45
C VAL A 271 21.03 -0.34 18.18
N LEU A 272 21.73 -1.08 19.03
CA LEU A 272 23.15 -1.39 18.84
C LEU A 272 23.40 -2.17 17.55
N SER A 273 22.53 -3.14 17.26
CA SER A 273 22.56 -3.92 16.02
C SER A 273 22.33 -3.02 14.79
N LEU A 274 21.37 -2.08 14.87
CA LEU A 274 21.12 -1.10 13.81
C LEU A 274 22.32 -0.17 13.59
N ARG A 275 22.95 0.32 14.65
CA ARG A 275 24.17 1.15 14.55
C ARG A 275 25.28 0.40 13.82
N LEU A 276 25.52 -0.85 14.20
CA LEU A 276 26.52 -1.71 13.56
C LEU A 276 26.23 -1.87 12.07
N GLU A 277 24.99 -2.24 11.71
CA GLU A 277 24.56 -2.39 10.31
C GLU A 277 24.77 -1.10 9.53
N ALA A 278 24.29 0.03 10.07
CA ALA A 278 24.33 1.31 9.38
C ALA A 278 25.76 1.82 9.17
N TYR A 279 26.62 1.71 10.19
CA TYR A 279 28.01 2.18 10.12
C TYR A 279 28.91 1.25 9.32
N SER A 280 28.72 -0.06 9.44
CA SER A 280 29.43 -1.04 8.60
C SER A 280 29.06 -0.85 7.12
N GLY A 281 27.75 -0.70 6.83
CA GLY A 281 27.27 -0.43 5.47
C GLY A 281 27.67 0.94 4.91
N ALA A 282 28.02 1.90 5.78
CA ALA A 282 28.60 3.19 5.39
C ALA A 282 30.13 3.17 5.35
N GLY A 283 30.76 2.04 5.68
CA GLY A 283 32.21 1.91 5.74
C GLY A 283 32.88 2.70 6.86
N LYS A 284 32.16 3.14 7.91
CA LYS A 284 32.68 3.97 9.01
C LYS A 284 33.38 3.21 10.13
N ILE A 285 33.20 1.89 10.17
CA ILE A 285 33.78 1.01 11.17
C ILE A 285 34.40 -0.22 10.47
N SER A 286 35.25 -0.93 11.20
CA SER A 286 35.85 -2.17 10.71
C SER A 286 34.90 -3.37 10.83
N LYS A 287 35.11 -4.40 10.02
CA LYS A 287 34.23 -5.59 9.93
C LYS A 287 34.30 -6.52 11.13
N ASP A 288 35.36 -6.43 11.95
CA ASP A 288 35.56 -7.19 13.19
C ASP A 288 34.73 -6.65 14.36
N LYS A 289 34.11 -5.47 14.21
CA LYS A 289 33.27 -4.88 15.25
C LYS A 289 31.97 -5.65 15.44
N THR A 290 31.59 -5.79 16.70
CA THR A 290 30.33 -6.42 17.13
C THR A 290 29.30 -5.35 17.49
N ARG A 291 28.04 -5.77 17.71
CA ARG A 291 27.00 -4.83 18.15
C ARG A 291 27.34 -4.18 19.50
N PHE A 292 28.02 -4.91 20.39
CA PHE A 292 28.40 -4.41 21.71
C PHE A 292 29.48 -3.33 21.63
N ASP A 293 30.30 -3.31 20.57
CA ASP A 293 31.23 -2.20 20.32
C ASP A 293 30.53 -0.88 19.96
N MET A 294 29.22 -0.90 19.67
CA MET A 294 28.44 0.30 19.33
C MET A 294 27.88 1.03 20.54
N THR A 295 28.16 0.54 21.76
CA THR A 295 27.82 1.20 23.02
C THR A 295 28.94 2.14 23.46
N ASP A 296 28.60 3.19 24.18
CA ASP A 296 29.58 3.99 24.93
C ASP A 296 28.98 4.54 26.24
N GLN A 297 29.80 5.23 27.03
CA GLN A 297 29.41 5.77 28.34
C GLN A 297 28.24 6.75 28.30
N PHE A 298 27.93 7.34 27.14
CA PHE A 298 26.86 8.32 27.01
C PHE A 298 25.49 7.68 26.80
N ASP A 299 25.42 6.41 26.40
CA ASP A 299 24.15 5.72 26.20
C ASP A 299 23.35 5.60 27.51
N SER A 300 24.00 5.51 28.66
CA SER A 300 23.34 5.40 29.98
C SER A 300 22.65 6.70 30.43
N MET A 301 23.06 7.85 29.89
CA MET A 301 22.52 9.16 30.24
C MET A 301 21.59 9.71 29.16
N ALA A 302 21.46 9.01 28.03
CA ALA A 302 20.76 9.51 26.87
C ALA A 302 19.29 9.05 26.79
N LYS A 303 18.46 9.91 26.22
CA LYS A 303 17.17 9.50 25.64
C LYS A 303 17.43 9.01 24.22
N ILE A 304 17.26 7.72 24.00
CA ILE A 304 17.47 7.11 22.68
C ILE A 304 16.11 6.95 22.01
N ILE A 305 15.90 7.66 20.90
CA ILE A 305 14.75 7.44 20.02
C ILE A 305 14.98 6.14 19.27
N ALA A 306 14.00 5.25 19.30
CA ALA A 306 13.89 4.08 18.44
C ALA A 306 12.71 4.28 17.48
N VAL A 307 12.97 4.08 16.19
CA VAL A 307 11.96 4.10 15.13
C VAL A 307 11.72 2.67 14.68
N LYS A 308 10.49 2.17 14.79
CA LYS A 308 10.16 0.76 14.54
C LYS A 308 9.23 0.58 13.35
N GLN A 309 9.51 -0.44 12.56
CA GLN A 309 8.63 -0.97 11.52
C GLN A 309 8.30 -2.43 11.87
N ASN A 310 7.02 -2.76 12.08
CA ASN A 310 6.60 -4.11 12.47
C ASN A 310 7.39 -4.64 13.68
N SER A 311 7.48 -3.83 14.74
CA SER A 311 8.25 -4.07 15.97
C SER A 311 9.77 -4.11 15.85
N LYS A 312 10.34 -4.07 14.64
CA LYS A 312 11.80 -4.06 14.42
C LYS A 312 12.34 -2.63 14.35
N VAL A 313 13.42 -2.33 15.07
CA VAL A 313 14.09 -1.03 15.00
C VAL A 313 14.74 -0.82 13.61
N VAL A 314 14.31 0.24 12.92
CA VAL A 314 14.78 0.65 11.57
C VAL A 314 15.42 2.03 11.55
N GLY A 315 15.30 2.81 12.63
CA GLY A 315 15.96 4.10 12.81
C GLY A 315 16.26 4.36 14.29
N SER A 316 17.29 5.15 14.56
CA SER A 316 17.63 5.55 15.93
C SER A 316 18.32 6.91 15.96
N ALA A 317 18.16 7.63 17.07
CA ALA A 317 18.93 8.82 17.39
C ALA A 317 19.19 8.89 18.90
N ARG A 318 20.41 9.27 19.29
CA ARG A 318 20.78 9.48 20.69
C ARG A 318 20.66 10.96 21.04
N LEU A 319 19.97 11.26 22.14
CA LEU A 319 19.72 12.63 22.61
C LEU A 319 20.16 12.78 24.06
N MET A 320 21.07 13.70 24.31
CA MET A 320 21.56 14.02 25.65
C MET A 320 21.12 15.42 26.05
N LEU A 321 20.66 15.51 27.29
CA LEU A 321 20.29 16.75 27.96
C LEU A 321 21.34 17.01 29.02
N HIS A 322 22.21 17.98 28.76
CA HIS A 322 23.29 18.33 29.67
C HIS A 322 22.86 19.41 30.65
N ASN A 323 23.43 19.33 31.84
CA ASN A 323 23.44 20.36 32.86
C ASN A 323 24.79 21.06 32.91
N LEU A 324 24.88 22.10 33.74
CA LEU A 324 26.14 22.78 34.00
C LEU A 324 27.15 21.80 34.61
N GLY A 325 28.30 21.65 33.95
CA GLY A 325 29.39 20.79 34.40
C GLY A 325 29.40 19.38 33.80
N ASP A 326 28.33 18.98 33.10
CA ASP A 326 28.29 17.68 32.42
C ASP A 326 29.29 17.61 31.27
N GLN A 327 29.91 16.44 31.10
CA GLN A 327 30.77 16.18 29.96
C GLN A 327 29.90 15.94 28.71
N THR A 328 30.17 16.70 27.65
CA THR A 328 29.50 16.54 26.35
C THR A 328 30.26 15.56 25.45
N GLU A 329 29.56 14.90 24.52
CA GLU A 329 30.20 13.97 23.58
C GLU A 329 31.17 14.69 22.65
N PHE A 330 30.73 15.80 22.06
CA PHE A 330 31.56 16.58 21.15
C PHE A 330 32.68 17.33 21.87
N GLY A 331 32.47 17.75 23.13
CA GLY A 331 33.47 18.41 23.96
C GLY A 331 34.70 17.54 24.27
N ARG A 332 34.62 16.23 24.05
CA ARG A 332 35.78 15.32 24.14
C ARG A 332 36.76 15.45 22.98
N TYR A 333 36.30 16.00 21.85
CA TYR A 333 37.06 16.05 20.61
C TYR A 333 37.46 17.47 20.21
N THR A 334 36.77 18.49 20.72
CA THR A 334 36.99 19.88 20.32
C THR A 334 36.52 20.85 21.40
N GLU A 335 37.11 22.04 21.42
CA GLU A 335 36.70 23.13 22.31
C GLU A 335 35.72 24.05 21.60
N PHE A 336 34.65 24.45 22.31
CA PHE A 336 33.66 25.36 21.76
C PHE A 336 34.05 26.82 21.98
N PRO A 337 33.93 27.69 20.96
CA PRO A 337 34.24 29.12 21.10
C PRO A 337 33.26 29.81 22.07
N ALA A 338 33.67 30.94 22.63
CA ALA A 338 32.93 31.63 23.72
C ALA A 338 31.44 31.93 23.40
N GLY A 339 31.12 32.20 22.13
CA GLY A 339 29.75 32.49 21.65
C GLY A 339 28.95 31.28 21.19
N PHE A 340 29.46 30.06 21.34
CA PHE A 340 28.71 28.84 21.08
C PHE A 340 27.65 28.61 22.17
N PRO A 341 26.46 28.05 21.86
CA PRO A 341 25.46 27.70 22.85
C PRO A 341 26.05 26.90 24.02
N LYS A 342 25.65 27.21 25.24
CA LYS A 342 26.11 26.49 26.42
C LYS A 342 25.41 25.12 26.51
N PRO A 343 26.01 24.10 27.16
CA PRO A 343 25.44 22.75 27.22
C PRO A 343 23.99 22.66 27.70
N TRP A 344 23.57 23.52 28.62
CA TRP A 344 22.19 23.59 29.12
C TRP A 344 21.23 24.35 28.20
N GLU A 345 21.69 24.95 27.11
CA GLU A 345 20.84 25.65 26.13
C GLU A 345 20.49 24.76 24.93
N TYR A 346 21.10 23.57 24.83
CA TYR A 346 20.93 22.67 23.70
C TYR A 346 20.68 21.21 24.06
N VAL A 347 20.07 20.49 23.11
CA VAL A 347 20.09 19.02 23.08
C VAL A 347 21.27 18.57 22.25
N GLU A 348 22.15 17.73 22.80
CA GLU A 348 23.21 17.10 22.01
C GLU A 348 22.63 15.88 21.31
N CYS A 349 22.71 15.85 19.99
CA CYS A 349 22.21 14.77 19.16
C CYS A 349 23.37 14.06 18.46
N SER A 350 23.45 12.75 18.70
CA SER A 350 24.49 11.92 18.12
C SER A 350 23.96 10.55 17.74
N ARG A 351 24.86 9.73 17.18
CA ARG A 351 24.59 8.35 16.78
C ARG A 351 23.31 8.15 15.95
N ILE A 352 22.93 9.13 15.13
CA ILE A 352 21.77 8.99 14.25
C ILE A 352 22.07 7.95 13.18
N CYS A 353 21.19 6.97 13.04
CA CYS A 353 21.32 5.93 12.04
C CYS A 353 19.95 5.46 11.51
N THR A 354 19.95 4.99 10.27
CA THR A 354 18.77 4.38 9.63
C THR A 354 19.19 3.12 8.89
N SER A 355 18.32 2.11 8.94
CA SER A 355 18.50 0.85 8.24
C SER A 355 18.54 1.12 6.74
N PRO A 356 19.40 0.43 5.96
CA PRO A 356 19.40 0.47 4.50
C PRO A 356 18.00 0.31 3.90
N SER A 357 17.14 -0.50 4.53
CA SER A 357 15.77 -0.77 4.10
C SER A 357 14.88 0.48 4.04
N VAL A 358 15.15 1.51 4.86
CA VAL A 358 14.35 2.74 4.92
C VAL A 358 15.10 3.96 4.34
N ARG A 359 16.29 3.79 3.77
CA ARG A 359 17.05 4.92 3.20
C ARG A 359 16.34 5.54 1.99
N GLY A 360 16.48 6.86 1.86
CA GLY A 360 15.82 7.64 0.82
C GLY A 360 14.32 7.85 1.03
N SER A 361 13.78 7.41 2.16
CA SER A 361 12.43 7.77 2.63
C SER A 361 12.44 9.07 3.43
N ASP A 362 11.31 9.40 4.04
CA ASP A 362 11.11 10.54 4.95
C ASP A 362 11.48 10.26 6.41
N VAL A 363 11.95 9.06 6.76
CA VAL A 363 12.23 8.65 8.16
C VAL A 363 13.25 9.57 8.84
N MET A 364 14.30 9.98 8.14
CA MET A 364 15.30 10.88 8.70
C MET A 364 14.69 12.25 9.05
N PHE A 365 13.73 12.74 8.27
CA PHE A 365 13.05 13.99 8.57
C PHE A 365 12.22 13.87 9.84
N GLU A 366 11.50 12.76 10.02
CA GLU A 366 10.72 12.57 11.24
C GLU A 366 11.56 12.31 12.48
N ILE A 367 12.74 11.69 12.35
CA ILE A 367 13.71 11.67 13.44
C ILE A 367 14.07 13.11 13.84
N VAL A 368 14.34 13.99 12.88
CA VAL A 368 14.61 15.42 13.15
C VAL A 368 13.40 16.10 13.82
N SER A 369 12.17 15.82 13.38
CA SER A 369 10.95 16.31 14.04
C SER A 369 10.87 15.91 15.51
N HIS A 370 11.18 14.64 15.83
CA HIS A 370 11.17 14.15 17.21
C HIS A 370 12.30 14.72 18.06
N ILE A 371 13.45 15.01 17.44
CA ILE A 371 14.55 15.73 18.10
C ILE A 371 14.10 17.14 18.48
N VAL A 372 13.46 17.87 17.55
CA VAL A 372 12.88 19.20 17.83
C VAL A 372 11.83 19.11 18.93
N LEU A 373 10.92 18.13 18.86
CA LEU A 373 9.90 17.92 19.90
C LEU A 373 10.52 17.75 21.29
N LEU A 374 11.56 16.91 21.42
CA LEU A 374 12.24 16.73 22.70
C LEU A 374 12.89 18.03 23.17
N ALA A 375 13.57 18.74 22.27
CA ALA A 375 14.28 19.95 22.62
C ALA A 375 13.33 21.06 23.10
N VAL A 376 12.19 21.27 22.43
CA VAL A 376 11.16 22.20 22.89
C VAL A 376 10.61 21.77 24.26
N LYS A 377 10.27 20.48 24.44
CA LYS A 377 9.78 19.97 25.74
C LYS A 377 10.79 20.10 26.87
N ALA A 378 12.08 20.15 26.56
CA ALA A 378 13.17 20.30 27.51
C ALA A 378 13.61 21.76 27.70
N ASP A 379 12.85 22.72 27.15
CA ASP A 379 13.19 24.15 27.15
C ASP A 379 14.62 24.43 26.66
N ARG A 380 14.98 23.76 25.55
CA ARG A 380 16.26 23.95 24.86
C ARG A 380 16.00 24.70 23.57
N ARG A 381 16.81 25.74 23.32
CA ARG A 381 16.71 26.57 22.12
C ARG A 381 17.39 25.95 20.92
N TYR A 382 18.43 25.14 21.15
CA TYR A 382 19.27 24.61 20.10
C TYR A 382 19.32 23.07 20.12
N VAL A 383 19.69 22.51 18.97
CA VAL A 383 20.18 21.14 18.86
C VAL A 383 21.58 21.18 18.29
N VAL A 384 22.52 20.50 18.92
CA VAL A 384 23.90 20.39 18.45
C VAL A 384 24.14 18.97 17.97
N GLY A 385 24.72 18.81 16.79
CA GLY A 385 25.04 17.50 16.22
C GLY A 385 26.37 17.51 15.48
N GLY A 386 26.73 16.34 14.95
CA GLY A 386 27.93 16.15 14.13
C GLY A 386 27.59 15.46 12.81
N ALA A 387 28.15 15.96 11.71
CA ALA A 387 27.93 15.39 10.39
C ALA A 387 29.19 15.49 9.51
N ALA A 388 29.29 14.60 8.52
CA ALA A 388 30.40 14.54 7.58
C ALA A 388 29.90 14.31 6.15
N GLY A 389 30.73 14.70 5.18
CA GLY A 389 30.53 14.43 3.76
C GLY A 389 29.17 14.92 3.23
N SER A 390 28.51 14.08 2.42
CA SER A 390 27.25 14.41 1.74
C SER A 390 26.06 14.66 2.68
N LEU A 391 26.15 14.29 3.95
CA LEU A 391 25.10 14.58 4.93
C LEU A 391 25.03 16.06 5.29
N LEU A 392 26.11 16.82 5.11
CA LEU A 392 26.13 18.26 5.40
C LEU A 392 25.11 19.01 4.53
N ASP A 393 24.99 18.65 3.26
CA ASP A 393 23.99 19.24 2.35
C ASP A 393 22.55 18.94 2.79
N PHE A 394 22.31 17.74 3.30
CA PHE A 394 21.02 17.36 3.87
C PHE A 394 20.68 18.24 5.08
N TYR A 395 21.61 18.36 6.04
CA TYR A 395 21.39 19.14 7.25
C TYR A 395 21.21 20.63 6.94
N LYS A 396 22.01 21.18 6.02
CA LYS A 396 21.86 22.56 5.56
C LYS A 396 20.47 22.83 4.96
N LYS A 397 19.98 21.94 4.09
CA LYS A 397 18.61 22.02 3.53
C LYS A 397 17.53 21.86 4.61
N SER A 398 17.88 21.23 5.73
CA SER A 398 17.00 21.02 6.89
C SER A 398 17.07 22.16 7.91
N GLY A 399 17.74 23.27 7.59
CA GLY A 399 17.81 24.46 8.44
C GLY A 399 18.94 24.45 9.47
N TRP A 400 19.83 23.45 9.42
CA TRP A 400 21.00 23.41 10.27
C TRP A 400 22.06 24.39 9.76
N THR A 401 22.70 25.08 10.70
CA THR A 401 23.88 25.89 10.46
C THR A 401 25.10 24.98 10.57
N ILE A 402 25.89 24.90 9.50
CA ILE A 402 27.19 24.23 9.53
C ILE A 402 28.19 25.22 10.13
N THR A 403 28.87 24.82 11.21
CA THR A 403 29.89 25.66 11.85
C THR A 403 31.28 25.35 11.28
N ASP A 404 32.24 26.22 11.57
CA ASP A 404 33.65 25.99 11.19
C ASP A 404 34.35 24.99 12.11
N ILE A 405 33.71 24.57 13.21
CA ILE A 405 34.26 23.65 14.20
C ILE A 405 34.29 22.23 13.61
N SER A 406 35.51 21.71 13.43
CA SER A 406 35.75 20.32 13.03
C SER A 406 36.12 19.47 14.24
N TYR A 407 35.87 18.17 14.13
CA TYR A 407 36.38 17.17 15.06
C TYR A 407 36.59 15.83 14.34
N VAL A 408 37.44 14.99 14.93
CA VAL A 408 37.75 13.66 14.39
C VAL A 408 37.39 12.62 15.44
N SER A 409 36.43 11.76 15.12
CA SER A 409 36.05 10.65 15.99
C SER A 409 36.98 9.45 15.79
N GLN A 410 37.72 9.09 16.84
CA GLN A 410 38.53 7.87 16.85
C GLN A 410 37.70 6.61 16.62
N ALA A 411 36.41 6.64 16.98
CA ALA A 411 35.50 5.50 16.83
C ALA A 411 34.98 5.31 15.39
N LEU A 412 35.12 6.31 14.50
CA LEU A 412 34.52 6.33 13.17
C LEU A 412 35.57 6.61 12.08
N LYS A 413 36.56 5.71 11.95
CA LYS A 413 37.63 5.73 10.93
C LYS A 413 38.39 7.06 10.76
N GLN A 414 38.32 7.95 11.75
CA GLN A 414 38.94 9.27 11.70
C GLN A 414 38.42 10.17 10.57
N ASP A 415 37.16 9.99 10.14
CA ASP A 415 36.54 10.93 9.21
C ASP A 415 36.35 12.29 9.89
N GLU A 416 36.85 13.36 9.26
CA GLU A 416 36.62 14.73 9.72
C GLU A 416 35.12 15.06 9.65
N SER A 417 34.56 15.42 10.80
CA SER A 417 33.16 15.79 10.95
C SER A 417 33.06 17.25 11.37
N LYS A 418 32.01 17.94 10.92
CA LYS A 418 31.68 19.31 11.32
C LYS A 418 30.60 19.30 12.39
N ILE A 419 30.73 20.21 13.36
CA ILE A 419 29.65 20.52 14.29
C ILE A 419 28.57 21.30 13.54
N ILE A 420 27.33 20.87 13.70
CA ILE A 420 26.14 21.49 13.13
C ILE A 420 25.19 21.91 14.24
N VAL A 421 24.51 23.05 14.05
CA VAL A 421 23.58 23.62 15.04
C VAL A 421 22.24 23.91 14.40
N LEU A 422 21.16 23.40 15.00
CA LEU A 422 19.79 23.74 14.67
C LEU A 422 19.25 24.76 15.68
N ASP A 423 18.84 25.93 15.22
CA ASP A 423 18.10 26.89 16.04
C ASP A 423 16.60 26.59 15.89
N ILE A 424 15.98 26.08 16.96
CA ILE A 424 14.62 25.56 16.93
C ILE A 424 13.62 26.66 16.60
N HIS A 425 13.79 27.83 17.21
CA HIS A 425 12.94 28.98 16.99
C HIS A 425 12.95 29.39 15.52
N LYS A 426 14.14 29.42 14.89
CA LYS A 426 14.27 29.74 13.46
C LYS A 426 13.55 28.73 12.58
N VAL A 427 13.76 27.42 12.79
CA VAL A 427 13.19 26.40 11.89
C VAL A 427 11.68 26.22 12.06
N VAL A 428 11.16 26.37 13.28
CA VAL A 428 9.71 26.39 13.54
C VAL A 428 9.06 27.53 12.75
N LEU A 429 9.68 28.71 12.75
CA LEU A 429 9.21 29.88 12.00
C LEU A 429 9.63 29.88 10.52
N GLY A 430 10.25 28.80 10.03
CA GLY A 430 10.65 28.65 8.64
C GLY A 430 11.72 29.65 8.17
N TYR A 431 12.48 30.25 9.09
CA TYR A 431 13.59 31.15 8.73
C TYR A 431 14.73 30.38 8.07
N GLY A 432 15.20 30.86 6.92
CA GLY A 432 16.28 30.22 6.17
C GLY A 432 15.88 28.94 5.43
N LEU A 433 14.60 28.56 5.45
CA LEU A 433 14.08 27.36 4.78
C LEU A 433 13.25 27.73 3.55
N LYS A 434 13.33 26.89 2.52
CA LYS A 434 12.35 26.95 1.42
C LYS A 434 11.01 26.46 1.95
N ILE A 435 9.91 27.07 1.51
CA ILE A 435 8.55 26.73 1.96
C ILE A 435 8.25 25.24 1.79
N ARG A 436 8.69 24.64 0.68
CA ARG A 436 8.55 23.19 0.42
C ARG A 436 9.30 22.33 1.45
N ASP A 437 10.51 22.73 1.83
CA ASP A 437 11.33 21.99 2.79
C ASP A 437 10.75 22.15 4.20
N TRP A 438 10.30 23.35 4.57
CA TRP A 438 9.60 23.61 5.82
C TRP A 438 8.28 22.81 5.93
N LYS A 439 7.44 22.81 4.89
CA LYS A 439 6.21 22.00 4.85
C LYS A 439 6.52 20.52 5.04
N ARG A 440 7.60 20.03 4.43
CA ARG A 440 7.98 18.62 4.48
C ARG A 440 8.46 18.18 5.86
N MET A 441 9.21 19.03 6.56
CA MET A 441 9.91 18.66 7.80
C MET A 441 9.21 19.14 9.06
N PHE A 442 8.75 20.39 9.06
CA PHE A 442 8.42 21.09 10.30
C PHE A 442 6.94 21.37 10.47
N SER A 443 6.14 21.45 9.40
CA SER A 443 4.74 21.85 9.55
C SER A 443 3.95 20.90 10.47
N GLY A 444 4.12 19.59 10.32
CA GLY A 444 3.40 18.61 11.14
C GLY A 444 3.75 18.72 12.63
N ILE A 445 5.04 18.87 12.95
CA ILE A 445 5.47 19.02 14.34
C ILE A 445 5.12 20.40 14.92
N VAL A 446 5.15 21.46 14.11
CA VAL A 446 4.72 22.80 14.53
C VAL A 446 3.23 22.81 14.83
N ASP A 447 2.41 22.19 13.97
CA ASP A 447 0.97 22.04 14.19
C ASP A 447 0.72 21.31 15.52
N TYR A 448 1.37 20.17 15.74
CA TYR A 448 1.29 19.43 17.01
C TYR A 448 1.70 20.28 18.23
N LEU A 449 2.84 20.97 18.16
CA LEU A 449 3.35 21.78 19.27
C LEU A 449 2.43 22.96 19.61
N MET A 450 1.79 23.57 18.62
CA MET A 450 0.80 24.62 18.82
C MET A 450 -0.51 24.08 19.39
N ASP A 451 -1.02 22.97 18.84
CA ASP A 451 -2.27 22.35 19.28
C ASP A 451 -2.19 21.81 20.72
N GLN A 452 -0.99 21.44 21.17
CA GLN A 452 -0.73 21.00 22.54
C GLN A 452 -0.30 22.13 23.48
N GLU A 453 -0.28 23.39 23.01
CA GLU A 453 0.17 24.56 23.78
C GLU A 453 1.60 24.43 24.36
N ILE A 454 2.44 23.58 23.75
CA ILE A 454 3.82 23.36 24.16
C ILE A 454 4.70 24.53 23.70
N LEU A 455 4.37 25.11 22.55
CA LEU A 455 5.13 26.19 21.95
C LEU A 455 4.46 27.54 22.21
N GLN A 456 5.16 28.40 22.97
CA GLN A 456 4.72 29.77 23.22
C GLN A 456 5.19 30.68 22.08
N LEU A 457 4.23 31.21 21.32
CA LEU A 457 4.49 32.09 20.19
C LEU A 457 3.77 33.42 20.37
N SER A 458 4.42 34.49 19.93
CA SER A 458 3.79 35.80 19.78
C SER A 458 2.75 35.81 18.65
N PRO A 459 1.79 36.75 18.65
CA PRO A 459 0.79 36.86 17.59
C PRO A 459 1.40 37.01 16.18
N MET A 460 2.54 37.70 16.04
CA MET A 460 3.23 37.86 14.76
C MET A 460 3.83 36.54 14.26
N GLU A 461 4.36 35.72 15.16
CA GLU A 461 4.91 34.40 14.83
C GLU A 461 3.81 33.44 14.40
N VAL A 462 2.66 33.46 15.09
CA VAL A 462 1.47 32.70 14.69
C VAL A 462 0.99 33.13 13.29
N ALA A 463 0.91 34.44 13.04
CA ALA A 463 0.54 34.97 11.73
C ALA A 463 1.52 34.49 10.64
N ARG A 464 2.83 34.49 10.92
CA ARG A 464 3.85 33.98 10.01
C ARG A 464 3.67 32.49 9.70
N ILE A 465 3.43 31.65 10.69
CA ILE A 465 3.17 30.22 10.48
C ILE A 465 1.93 30.02 9.60
N ASN A 466 0.87 30.80 9.83
CA ASN A 466 -0.34 30.74 8.99
C ASN A 466 -0.07 31.14 7.54
N VAL A 467 0.78 32.14 7.30
CA VAL A 467 1.24 32.49 5.94
C VAL A 467 2.00 31.32 5.32
N LEU A 468 2.93 30.70 6.04
CA LEU A 468 3.67 29.53 5.56
C LEU A 468 2.73 28.37 5.21
N ARG A 469 1.75 28.06 6.08
CA ARG A 469 0.71 27.04 5.82
C ARG A 469 -0.05 27.33 4.53
N THR A 470 -0.54 28.56 4.36
CA THR A 470 -1.29 28.98 3.16
C THR A 470 -0.45 28.87 1.90
N LEU A 471 0.77 29.42 1.90
CA LEU A 471 1.68 29.33 0.75
C LEU A 471 2.04 27.87 0.43
N SER A 472 2.19 27.03 1.45
CA SER A 472 2.50 25.62 1.28
C SER A 472 1.38 24.84 0.58
N LYS A 473 0.11 25.24 0.78
CA LYS A 473 -1.06 24.64 0.10
C LYS A 473 -1.10 25.02 -1.38
N LEU A 474 -0.62 26.21 -1.75
CA LEU A 474 -0.56 26.66 -3.14
C LEU A 474 0.57 26.01 -3.96
N LEU A 475 1.58 25.45 -3.29
CA LEU A 475 2.75 24.82 -3.92
C LEU A 475 2.62 23.29 -4.10
N THR A 476 1.49 22.71 -3.67
CA THR A 476 1.13 21.29 -3.83
C THR A 476 -0.09 21.17 -4.70
#